data_AF-A0A8R1DKG3-F1
#
_entry.id   AF-A0A8R1DKG3-F1
#
_cell.length_a   1.000
_cell.length_b   1.000
_cell.length_c   1.000
_cell.angle_alpha   90.00
_cell.angle_beta   90.00
_cell.angle_gamma   90.00
#
_symmetry.space_group_name_H-M   'P 1'
#
loop_
_entity.id
_entity.type
_entity.pdbx_description
1 polymer ?
#
loop_
_entity_poly.entity_id
_entity_poly.type
_entity_poly.pdbx_seq_one_letter_code
_entity_poly.pdbx_strand_id
1 'polypeptide(L)'
;MVHDLEMGAYHLLFARGSANKYTLEKDIHSTNDGTQFPWMSDQQVSFCRTNCSSPNLYHIGQMRQTYNVSRYWRYRIAVWHGILLMFAWWVLCSTAILISRYFKPLFPRNKLLGTAVWFQLHRDMMILSVIIQVICVIFIFYQAGWVWYQCSYMCTSDDFAKKMHAITGFTATVLALLQPIFGFLRPSPTSSIRPFFNWEGIQPHRFTVGPMGMALANVNTPIKDAPVEIPKRTKARVAVVVAHLIVSMGVTIAFAVMLFKALWSHSP
;
A
#
# COMPACT_ATOMS: atom_id res chain seq x y z
N MET A 1 -11.96 19.12 -33.29
CA MET A 1 -12.69 19.50 -32.06
C MET A 1 -11.98 18.79 -30.92
N VAL A 2 -11.37 19.51 -29.97
CA VAL A 2 -10.48 18.90 -28.94
C VAL A 2 -11.28 18.18 -27.85
N HIS A 3 -12.55 18.53 -27.67
CA HIS A 3 -13.50 17.83 -26.82
C HIS A 3 -14.93 18.19 -27.26
N ASP A 4 -15.81 17.21 -27.43
CA ASP A 4 -17.24 17.45 -27.69
C ASP A 4 -17.97 17.44 -26.34
N LEU A 5 -18.50 18.61 -25.97
CA LEU A 5 -19.18 18.85 -24.69
C LEU A 5 -20.60 18.24 -24.64
N GLU A 6 -21.13 17.79 -25.78
CA GLU A 6 -22.45 17.16 -25.86
C GLU A 6 -22.40 15.63 -25.66
N MET A 7 -21.20 15.03 -25.67
CA MET A 7 -21.03 13.58 -25.54
C MET A 7 -21.41 13.03 -24.15
N GLY A 8 -21.56 13.87 -23.13
CA GLY A 8 -21.87 13.41 -21.79
C GLY A 8 -22.13 14.50 -20.77
N ALA A 9 -22.32 14.08 -19.52
CA ALA A 9 -22.45 14.97 -18.38
C ALA A 9 -21.08 15.14 -17.69
N TYR A 10 -20.76 16.35 -17.29
CA TYR A 10 -19.45 16.73 -16.76
C TYR A 10 -19.56 17.37 -15.38
N HIS A 11 -18.57 17.12 -14.52
CA HIS A 11 -18.37 17.94 -13.32
C HIS A 11 -17.63 19.22 -13.71
N LEU A 12 -18.07 20.36 -13.18
CA LEU A 12 -17.44 21.64 -13.40
C LEU A 12 -16.38 21.89 -12.32
N LEU A 13 -15.16 22.22 -12.74
CA LEU A 13 -14.08 22.62 -11.84
C LEU A 13 -13.87 24.13 -11.94
N PHE A 14 -14.08 24.82 -10.82
CA PHE A 14 -13.92 26.26 -10.67
C PHE A 14 -12.62 26.55 -9.91
N ALA A 15 -11.64 27.10 -10.60
CA ALA A 15 -10.42 27.62 -9.98
C ALA A 15 -10.50 29.15 -9.89
N ARG A 16 -10.18 29.70 -8.72
CA ARG A 16 -10.09 31.15 -8.51
C ARG A 16 -8.63 31.50 -8.25
N GLY A 17 -8.10 32.43 -9.04
CA GLY A 17 -6.73 32.92 -8.91
C GLY A 17 -6.66 34.43 -9.02
N SER A 18 -5.47 34.97 -8.80
CA SER A 18 -5.13 36.35 -9.11
C SER A 18 -4.60 36.42 -10.54
N ALA A 19 -4.76 37.59 -11.17
CA ALA A 19 -4.13 37.87 -12.45
C ALA A 19 -3.47 39.25 -12.37
N ASN A 20 -2.32 39.39 -13.00
CA ASN A 20 -1.63 40.67 -13.08
C ASN A 20 -2.50 41.67 -13.86
N LYS A 21 -2.77 42.84 -13.25
CA LYS A 21 -3.65 43.87 -13.82
C LYS A 21 -3.18 44.38 -15.19
N TYR A 22 -1.88 44.36 -15.47
CA TYR A 22 -1.29 44.94 -16.67
C TYR A 22 -0.88 43.89 -17.69
N THR A 23 -0.22 42.80 -17.26
CA THR A 23 0.24 41.74 -18.18
C THR A 23 -0.83 40.69 -18.48
N LEU A 24 -1.93 40.68 -17.72
CA LEU A 24 -2.99 39.65 -17.76
C LEU A 24 -2.48 38.22 -17.51
N GLU A 25 -1.25 38.10 -17.01
CA GLU A 25 -0.66 36.83 -16.62
C GLU A 25 -1.42 36.27 -15.41
N LYS A 26 -1.74 34.97 -15.47
CA LYS A 26 -2.57 34.29 -14.49
C LYS A 26 -1.68 33.63 -13.46
N ASP A 27 -1.90 33.92 -12.18
CA ASP A 27 -1.24 33.20 -11.11
C ASP A 27 -1.82 31.79 -11.00
N ILE A 28 -0.96 30.85 -10.60
CA ILE A 28 -1.39 29.48 -10.30
C ILE A 28 -2.33 29.55 -9.09
N HIS A 29 -3.46 28.85 -9.18
CA HIS A 29 -4.38 28.71 -8.06
C HIS A 29 -3.68 28.08 -6.85
N SER A 30 -4.13 28.39 -5.64
CA SER A 30 -3.52 27.85 -4.42
C SER A 30 -3.49 26.32 -4.46
N THR A 31 -2.36 25.73 -4.06
CA THR A 31 -2.24 24.28 -3.82
C THR A 31 -2.65 23.89 -2.39
N ASN A 32 -2.84 24.89 -1.53
CA ASN A 32 -3.31 24.75 -0.16
C ASN A 32 -4.83 24.99 -0.06
N ASP A 33 -5.48 24.32 0.90
CA ASP A 33 -6.91 24.48 1.20
C ASP A 33 -7.23 25.96 1.47
N GLY A 34 -8.36 26.45 0.96
CA GLY A 34 -8.76 27.84 1.10
C GLY A 34 -9.65 28.35 -0.04
N THR A 35 -9.93 29.65 -0.05
CA THR A 35 -10.83 30.29 -1.03
C THR A 35 -10.30 30.29 -2.46
N GLN A 36 -8.99 30.16 -2.63
CA GLN A 36 -8.30 30.09 -3.93
C GLN A 36 -8.05 28.65 -4.40
N PHE A 37 -8.38 27.63 -3.60
CA PHE A 37 -8.28 26.23 -4.02
C PHE A 37 -9.45 25.86 -4.93
N PRO A 38 -9.25 25.06 -5.99
CA PRO A 38 -10.32 24.70 -6.92
C PRO A 38 -11.49 23.97 -6.25
N TRP A 39 -12.71 24.33 -6.68
CA TRP A 39 -13.96 23.72 -6.29
C TRP A 39 -14.49 22.85 -7.43
N MET A 40 -15.09 21.71 -7.10
CA MET A 40 -15.72 20.83 -8.07
C MET A 40 -17.22 20.75 -7.78
N SER A 41 -18.06 20.84 -8.81
CA SER A 41 -19.50 20.65 -8.67
C SER A 41 -19.83 19.21 -8.27
N ASP A 42 -20.74 19.04 -7.33
CA ASP A 42 -21.26 17.71 -6.99
C ASP A 42 -22.23 17.18 -8.04
N GLN A 43 -22.97 18.10 -8.65
CA GLN A 43 -23.89 17.80 -9.74
C GLN A 43 -23.14 17.79 -11.08
N GLN A 44 -23.52 16.84 -11.93
CA GLN A 44 -23.06 16.80 -13.31
C GLN A 44 -23.92 17.72 -14.17
N VAL A 45 -23.28 18.40 -15.10
CA VAL A 45 -23.92 19.33 -16.04
C VAL A 45 -23.73 18.77 -17.44
N SER A 46 -24.83 18.64 -18.18
CA SER A 46 -24.81 18.27 -19.60
C SER A 46 -24.95 19.53 -20.45
N PHE A 47 -24.13 19.64 -21.49
CA PHE A 47 -24.19 20.75 -22.42
C PHE A 47 -24.98 20.33 -23.66
N CYS A 48 -25.82 21.22 -24.16
CA CYS A 48 -26.58 21.02 -25.38
C CYS A 48 -26.69 22.36 -26.12
N ARG A 49 -26.42 22.34 -27.42
CA ARG A 49 -26.37 23.56 -28.25
C ARG A 49 -27.68 23.87 -28.95
N THR A 50 -28.45 22.87 -29.37
CA THR A 50 -29.67 23.05 -30.18
C THR A 50 -30.78 22.07 -29.76
N ASN A 51 -32.04 22.54 -29.73
CA ASN A 51 -33.24 21.75 -29.42
C ASN A 51 -33.17 20.96 -28.10
N CYS A 52 -32.70 21.61 -27.05
CA CYS A 52 -32.54 20.99 -25.73
C CYS A 52 -33.90 20.87 -25.02
N SER A 53 -34.26 19.66 -24.59
CA SER A 53 -35.44 19.40 -23.74
C SER A 53 -35.17 19.67 -22.25
N SER A 54 -33.89 19.81 -21.89
CA SER A 54 -33.41 20.09 -20.53
C SER A 54 -33.38 21.59 -20.23
N PRO A 55 -33.42 22.01 -18.95
CA PRO A 55 -33.34 23.42 -18.59
C PRO A 55 -32.05 24.07 -19.10
N ASN A 56 -32.17 25.28 -19.68
CA ASN A 56 -31.04 26.07 -20.19
C ASN A 56 -30.13 26.63 -19.08
N LEU A 57 -30.57 26.57 -17.82
CA LEU A 57 -29.86 27.13 -16.67
C LEU A 57 -29.73 26.06 -15.58
N TYR A 58 -28.49 25.76 -15.18
CA TYR A 58 -28.20 24.86 -14.06
C TYR A 58 -27.84 25.68 -12.83
N HIS A 59 -28.61 25.53 -11.75
CA HIS A 59 -28.27 26.15 -10.46
C HIS A 59 -27.46 25.17 -9.61
N ILE A 60 -26.13 25.35 -9.58
CA ILE A 60 -25.21 24.50 -8.80
C ILE A 60 -25.15 25.02 -7.37
N GLY A 61 -25.95 24.44 -6.49
CA GLY A 61 -26.02 24.84 -5.08
C GLY A 61 -24.95 24.22 -4.18
N GLN A 62 -24.30 23.14 -4.61
CA GLN A 62 -23.30 22.41 -3.83
C GLN A 62 -22.03 22.15 -4.63
N MET A 63 -20.90 22.50 -4.02
CA MET A 63 -19.56 22.28 -4.56
C MET A 63 -18.65 21.80 -3.43
N ARG A 64 -17.69 20.94 -3.77
CA ARG A 64 -16.72 20.38 -2.84
C ARG A 64 -15.29 20.58 -3.34
N GLN A 65 -14.37 20.81 -2.42
CA GLN A 65 -12.93 20.88 -2.70
C GLN A 65 -12.24 19.51 -2.57
N THR A 66 -12.74 18.69 -1.65
CA THR A 66 -12.23 17.35 -1.39
C THR A 66 -13.40 16.38 -1.27
N TYR A 67 -13.16 15.10 -1.58
CA TYR A 67 -14.24 14.11 -1.69
C TYR A 67 -14.77 13.69 -0.31
N ASN A 68 -13.99 12.89 0.44
CA ASN A 68 -14.38 12.36 1.75
C ASN A 68 -13.53 12.89 2.91
N VAL A 69 -12.31 13.34 2.61
CA VAL A 69 -11.28 13.63 3.60
C VAL A 69 -10.57 14.92 3.19
N SER A 70 -10.41 15.85 4.14
CA SER A 70 -9.68 17.10 3.89
C SER A 70 -8.25 16.82 3.46
N ARG A 71 -7.63 17.75 2.72
CA ARG A 71 -6.25 17.58 2.23
C ARG A 71 -5.27 17.37 3.38
N TYR A 72 -5.47 18.08 4.49
CA TYR A 72 -4.72 17.90 5.74
C TYR A 72 -4.66 16.43 6.18
N TRP A 73 -5.82 15.75 6.23
CA TRP A 73 -5.90 14.35 6.64
C TRP A 73 -5.43 13.40 5.54
N ARG A 74 -5.67 13.71 4.26
CA ARG A 74 -5.20 12.90 3.13
C ARG A 74 -3.67 12.72 3.13
N TYR A 75 -2.92 13.80 3.28
CA TYR A 75 -1.46 13.72 3.36
C TYR A 75 -0.99 12.90 4.55
N ARG A 76 -1.61 13.08 5.72
CA ARG A 76 -1.27 12.32 6.93
C ARG A 76 -1.55 10.84 6.77
N ILE A 77 -2.71 10.48 6.22
CA ILE A 77 -3.06 9.07 5.97
C ILE A 77 -2.06 8.44 5.01
N ALA A 78 -1.65 9.13 3.94
CA ALA A 78 -0.64 8.62 3.01
C ALA A 78 0.73 8.41 3.68
N VAL A 79 1.15 9.33 4.56
CA VAL A 79 2.40 9.21 5.34
C VAL A 79 2.33 8.04 6.32
N TRP A 80 1.25 7.94 7.09
CA TRP A 80 1.02 6.81 8.01
C TRP A 80 0.99 5.48 7.28
N HIS A 81 0.33 5.41 6.12
CA HIS A 81 0.32 4.24 5.26
C HIS A 81 1.74 3.80 4.88
N GLY A 82 2.58 4.73 4.42
CA GLY A 82 3.98 4.43 4.07
C GLY A 82 4.79 3.91 5.25
N ILE A 83 4.68 4.54 6.43
CA ILE A 83 5.42 4.15 7.64
C ILE A 83 4.97 2.79 8.16
N LEU A 84 3.66 2.59 8.29
CA LEU A 84 3.08 1.37 8.85
C LEU A 84 3.30 0.17 7.93
N LEU A 85 3.20 0.33 6.60
CA LEU A 85 3.51 -0.75 5.67
C LEU A 85 5.01 -1.07 5.63
N MET A 86 5.89 -0.06 5.73
CA MET A 86 7.32 -0.30 5.86
C MET A 86 7.62 -1.13 7.12
N PHE A 87 7.05 -0.76 8.26
CA PHE A 87 7.18 -1.53 9.49
C PHE A 87 6.62 -2.96 9.37
N ALA A 88 5.42 -3.12 8.80
CA ALA A 88 4.79 -4.41 8.62
C ALA A 88 5.61 -5.36 7.72
N TRP A 89 6.22 -4.83 6.65
CA TRP A 89 6.97 -5.64 5.68
C TRP A 89 8.42 -5.85 6.10
N TRP A 90 9.15 -4.78 6.39
CA TRP A 90 10.59 -4.83 6.63
C TRP A 90 10.97 -5.21 8.06
N VAL A 91 10.10 -4.97 9.04
CA VAL A 91 10.38 -5.34 10.43
C VAL A 91 9.64 -6.63 10.76
N LEU A 92 8.30 -6.65 10.69
CA LEU A 92 7.53 -7.80 11.15
C LEU A 92 7.67 -9.02 10.23
N CYS A 93 7.30 -8.88 8.94
CA CYS A 93 7.25 -10.01 8.00
C CYS A 93 8.62 -10.66 7.79
N SER A 94 9.65 -9.88 7.44
CA SER A 94 10.99 -10.42 7.22
C SER A 94 11.59 -11.04 8.49
N THR A 95 11.38 -10.46 9.67
CA THR A 95 11.87 -11.05 10.93
C THR A 95 11.16 -12.37 11.23
N ALA A 96 9.84 -12.44 10.99
CA ALA A 96 9.07 -13.67 11.12
C ALA A 96 9.60 -14.77 10.18
N ILE A 97 9.98 -14.44 8.94
CA ILE A 97 10.61 -15.38 8.00
C ILE A 97 11.94 -15.89 8.59
N LEU A 98 12.81 -15.00 9.07
CA LEU A 98 14.10 -15.39 9.63
C LEU A 98 13.96 -16.24 10.90
N ILE A 99 13.01 -15.94 11.78
CA ILE A 99 12.69 -16.76 12.96
C ILE A 99 12.30 -18.18 12.52
N SER A 100 11.45 -18.33 11.50
CA SER A 100 11.05 -19.64 10.99
C SER A 100 12.21 -20.47 10.42
N ARG A 101 13.30 -19.82 10.02
CA ARG A 101 14.50 -20.46 9.47
C ARG A 101 15.52 -20.78 10.56
N TYR A 102 15.84 -19.81 11.41
CA TYR A 102 16.98 -19.89 12.32
C TYR A 102 16.61 -20.35 13.73
N PHE A 103 15.36 -20.16 14.17
CA PHE A 103 14.95 -20.45 15.56
C PHE A 103 14.39 -21.86 15.76
N LYS A 104 14.10 -22.59 14.68
CA LYS A 104 13.62 -23.99 14.73
C LYS A 104 14.40 -24.89 15.72
N PRO A 105 15.75 -24.90 15.73
CA PRO A 105 16.52 -25.78 16.62
C PRO A 105 16.98 -25.12 17.93
N LEU A 106 16.64 -23.85 18.19
CA LEU A 106 17.15 -23.13 19.37
C LEU A 106 16.43 -23.51 20.67
N PHE A 107 15.14 -23.81 20.59
CA PHE A 107 14.28 -24.03 21.75
C PHE A 107 13.50 -25.35 21.64
N PRO A 108 14.17 -26.51 21.51
CA PRO A 108 13.50 -27.78 21.25
C PRO A 108 12.63 -28.26 22.44
N ARG A 109 12.97 -27.86 23.66
CA ARG A 109 12.27 -28.27 24.90
C ARG A 109 11.28 -27.23 25.43
N ASN A 110 11.33 -25.99 24.91
CA ASN A 110 10.47 -24.92 25.40
C ASN A 110 9.28 -24.74 24.46
N LYS A 111 8.11 -24.52 25.05
CA LYS A 111 6.89 -24.16 24.34
C LYS A 111 6.45 -22.78 24.79
N LEU A 112 5.98 -21.97 23.85
CA LEU A 112 5.32 -20.70 24.12
C LEU A 112 3.85 -20.88 23.73
N LEU A 113 2.93 -20.64 24.68
CA LEU A 113 1.49 -20.85 24.48
C LEU A 113 1.14 -22.24 23.91
N GLY A 114 1.83 -23.29 24.39
CA GLY A 114 1.59 -24.68 23.99
C GLY A 114 2.19 -25.11 22.64
N THR A 115 2.79 -24.20 21.88
CA THR A 115 3.45 -24.51 20.58
C THR A 115 4.95 -24.23 20.64
N ALA A 116 5.71 -24.72 19.64
CA ALA A 116 7.15 -24.45 19.57
C ALA A 116 7.42 -22.94 19.48
N VAL A 117 8.41 -22.43 20.23
CA VAL A 117 8.69 -20.98 20.36
C VAL A 117 8.83 -20.30 18.99
N TRP A 118 9.57 -20.89 18.07
CA TRP A 118 9.76 -20.33 16.72
C TRP A 118 8.45 -20.22 15.94
N PHE A 119 7.52 -21.17 16.14
CA PHE A 119 6.26 -21.24 15.41
C PHE A 119 5.29 -20.20 15.96
N GLN A 120 5.21 -20.08 17.29
CA GLN A 120 4.41 -19.04 17.94
C GLN A 120 4.85 -17.64 17.49
N LEU A 121 6.16 -17.34 17.60
CA LEU A 121 6.69 -16.03 17.21
C LEU A 121 6.49 -15.73 15.72
N HIS A 122 6.73 -16.71 14.84
CA HIS A 122 6.46 -16.56 13.42
C HIS A 122 4.99 -16.25 13.15
N ARG A 123 4.07 -17.02 13.75
CA ARG A 123 2.62 -16.85 13.56
C ARG A 123 2.16 -15.49 14.04
N ASP A 124 2.52 -15.08 15.24
CA ASP A 124 2.04 -13.85 15.86
C ASP A 124 2.53 -12.61 15.08
N MET A 125 3.79 -12.61 14.66
CA MET A 125 4.35 -11.53 13.84
C MET A 125 3.73 -11.47 12.43
N MET A 126 3.44 -12.62 11.81
CA MET A 126 2.76 -12.66 10.49
C MET A 126 1.32 -12.17 10.60
N ILE A 127 0.56 -12.61 11.61
CA ILE A 127 -0.82 -12.15 11.84
C ILE A 127 -0.83 -10.64 12.10
N LEU A 128 0.04 -10.14 12.96
CA LEU A 128 0.14 -8.71 13.24
C LEU A 128 0.48 -7.90 11.98
N SER A 129 1.42 -8.39 11.16
CA SER A 129 1.77 -7.77 9.88
C SER A 129 0.56 -7.68 8.94
N VAL A 130 -0.21 -8.76 8.81
CA VAL A 130 -1.41 -8.78 7.95
C VAL A 130 -2.49 -7.83 8.46
N ILE A 131 -2.74 -7.78 9.77
CA ILE A 131 -3.71 -6.86 10.37
C ILE A 131 -3.34 -5.41 10.04
N ILE A 132 -2.06 -5.02 10.23
CA ILE A 132 -1.58 -3.68 9.90
C ILE A 132 -1.77 -3.38 8.41
N GLN A 133 -1.45 -4.33 7.53
CA GLN A 133 -1.62 -4.17 6.08
C GLN A 133 -3.07 -3.92 5.69
N VAL A 134 -4.00 -4.74 6.18
CA VAL A 134 -5.44 -4.61 5.90
C VAL A 134 -5.94 -3.23 6.34
N ILE A 135 -5.60 -2.81 7.55
CA ILE A 135 -5.97 -1.50 8.08
C ILE A 135 -5.43 -0.39 7.16
N CYS A 136 -4.13 -0.42 6.83
CA CYS A 136 -3.49 0.58 5.98
C CYS A 136 -4.10 0.68 4.57
N VAL A 137 -4.48 -0.47 4.00
CA VAL A 137 -5.13 -0.54 2.68
C VAL A 137 -6.55 0.02 2.74
N ILE A 138 -7.33 -0.30 3.77
CA ILE A 138 -8.67 0.27 3.95
C ILE A 138 -8.59 1.80 4.06
N PHE A 139 -7.68 2.34 4.87
CA PHE A 139 -7.52 3.79 5.03
C PHE A 139 -7.06 4.49 3.74
N ILE A 140 -6.18 3.87 2.94
CA ILE A 140 -5.73 4.49 1.69
C ILE A 140 -6.82 4.48 0.60
N PHE A 141 -7.69 3.47 0.56
CA PHE A 141 -8.85 3.47 -0.33
C PHE A 141 -9.93 4.44 0.15
N TYR A 142 -10.16 4.52 1.46
CA TYR A 142 -11.11 5.46 2.05
C TYR A 142 -10.76 6.91 1.71
N GLN A 143 -9.49 7.32 1.88
CA GLN A 143 -9.05 8.69 1.56
C GLN A 143 -9.05 8.99 0.06
N ALA A 144 -8.85 7.95 -0.78
CA ALA A 144 -8.97 8.01 -2.24
C ALA A 144 -10.43 7.98 -2.74
N GLY A 145 -11.43 7.82 -1.86
CA GLY A 145 -12.84 7.78 -2.24
C GLY A 145 -13.23 6.51 -3.01
N TRP A 146 -12.49 5.40 -2.83
CA TRP A 146 -12.71 4.13 -3.52
C TRP A 146 -12.56 4.20 -5.05
N VAL A 147 -11.87 5.23 -5.56
CA VAL A 147 -11.59 5.39 -6.98
C VAL A 147 -10.16 4.94 -7.27
N TRP A 148 -10.01 4.11 -8.30
CA TRP A 148 -8.70 3.70 -8.80
C TRP A 148 -8.01 4.85 -9.52
N TYR A 149 -6.70 4.99 -9.30
CA TYR A 149 -5.91 5.97 -10.04
C TYR A 149 -5.89 5.61 -11.53
N GLN A 150 -6.47 6.51 -12.34
CA GLN A 150 -6.44 6.44 -13.79
C GLN A 150 -5.42 7.45 -14.31
N CYS A 151 -4.59 7.03 -15.25
CA CYS A 151 -3.69 7.94 -15.93
C CYS A 151 -4.41 8.59 -17.11
N SER A 152 -4.19 9.89 -17.34
CA SER A 152 -4.70 10.58 -18.53
C SER A 152 -3.89 10.18 -19.79
N TYR A 153 -4.30 10.69 -20.96
CA TYR A 153 -3.73 10.36 -22.28
C TYR A 153 -2.22 10.62 -22.40
N MET A 154 -1.64 11.45 -21.53
CA MET A 154 -0.20 11.67 -21.41
C MET A 154 0.28 11.18 -20.04
N CYS A 155 0.68 9.91 -19.99
CA CYS A 155 1.12 9.28 -18.75
C CYS A 155 2.62 9.53 -18.53
N THR A 156 2.98 10.29 -17.49
CA THR A 156 4.39 10.49 -17.10
C THR A 156 4.94 9.24 -16.41
N SER A 157 6.27 9.13 -16.28
CA SER A 157 6.90 8.05 -15.50
C SER A 157 6.41 7.99 -14.06
N ASP A 158 6.16 9.15 -13.45
CA ASP A 158 5.71 9.25 -12.07
C ASP A 158 4.26 8.76 -11.92
N ASP A 159 3.41 9.07 -12.90
CA ASP A 159 2.02 8.62 -12.91
C ASP A 159 1.92 7.10 -13.16
N PHE A 160 2.79 6.57 -14.02
CA PHE A 160 2.95 5.13 -14.19
C PHE A 160 3.39 4.46 -12.89
N ALA A 161 4.39 5.01 -12.19
CA ALA A 161 4.88 4.46 -10.92
C ALA A 161 3.79 4.44 -9.84
N LYS A 162 2.98 5.51 -9.73
CA LYS A 162 1.83 5.56 -8.80
C LYS A 162 0.80 4.48 -9.11
N LYS A 163 0.46 4.31 -10.39
CA LYS A 163 -0.48 3.27 -10.84
C LYS A 163 0.06 1.88 -10.51
N MET A 164 1.32 1.61 -10.84
CA MET A 164 1.94 0.31 -10.59
C MET A 164 2.06 0.03 -9.09
N HIS A 165 2.40 1.02 -8.27
CA HIS A 165 2.42 0.88 -6.80
C HIS A 165 1.07 0.44 -6.24
N ALA A 166 -0.04 1.06 -6.70
CA ALA A 166 -1.38 0.67 -6.26
C ALA A 166 -1.73 -0.78 -6.67
N ILE A 167 -1.42 -1.17 -7.91
CA ILE A 167 -1.69 -2.53 -8.42
C ILE A 167 -0.86 -3.57 -7.67
N THR A 168 0.45 -3.34 -7.52
CA THR A 168 1.35 -4.29 -6.85
C THR A 168 1.05 -4.38 -5.36
N GLY A 169 0.78 -3.25 -4.69
CA GLY A 169 0.41 -3.22 -3.28
C GLY A 169 -0.91 -3.93 -2.98
N PHE A 170 -1.94 -3.74 -3.82
CA PHE A 170 -3.20 -4.46 -3.68
C PHE A 170 -3.04 -5.96 -3.91
N THR A 171 -2.32 -6.34 -4.97
CA THR A 171 -2.03 -7.74 -5.28
C THR A 171 -1.25 -8.42 -4.14
N ALA A 172 -0.24 -7.74 -3.60
CA ALA A 172 0.53 -8.23 -2.46
C ALA A 172 -0.35 -8.43 -1.22
N THR A 173 -1.29 -7.52 -0.96
CA THR A 173 -2.22 -7.62 0.17
C THR A 173 -3.17 -8.82 0.03
N VAL A 174 -3.73 -9.03 -1.16
CA VAL A 174 -4.58 -10.20 -1.46
C VAL A 174 -3.79 -11.49 -1.22
N LEU A 175 -2.57 -11.57 -1.75
CA LEU A 175 -1.71 -12.73 -1.55
C LEU A 175 -1.36 -12.95 -0.06
N ALA A 176 -1.09 -11.89 0.70
CA ALA A 176 -0.82 -11.97 2.13
C ALA A 176 -2.03 -12.48 2.93
N LEU A 177 -3.25 -12.11 2.55
CA LEU A 177 -4.49 -12.61 3.15
C LEU A 177 -4.76 -14.09 2.85
N LEU A 178 -4.33 -14.57 1.69
CA LEU A 178 -4.46 -15.99 1.32
C LEU A 178 -3.49 -16.88 2.11
N GLN A 179 -2.32 -16.37 2.52
CA GLN A 179 -1.30 -17.18 3.22
C GLN A 179 -1.81 -17.84 4.52
N PRO A 180 -2.51 -17.15 5.44
CA PRO A 180 -3.11 -17.79 6.61
C PRO A 180 -4.13 -18.87 6.27
N ILE A 181 -4.97 -18.64 5.24
CA ILE A 181 -5.98 -19.61 4.77
C ILE A 181 -5.29 -20.89 4.32
N PHE A 182 -4.26 -20.76 3.50
CA PHE A 182 -3.47 -21.89 3.04
C PHE A 182 -2.64 -22.55 4.14
N GLY A 183 -2.23 -21.78 5.15
CA GLY A 183 -1.61 -22.32 6.36
C GLY A 183 -2.58 -23.20 7.17
N PHE A 184 -3.85 -22.81 7.25
CA PHE A 184 -4.90 -23.56 7.94
C PHE A 184 -5.34 -24.81 7.17
N LEU A 185 -5.50 -24.70 5.84
CA LEU A 185 -5.86 -25.81 4.95
C LEU A 185 -4.69 -26.81 4.74
N ARG A 186 -3.53 -26.57 5.37
CA ARG A 186 -2.35 -27.39 5.17
C ARG A 186 -2.58 -28.83 5.68
N PRO A 187 -2.39 -29.85 4.83
CA PRO A 187 -2.55 -31.25 5.22
C PRO A 187 -1.56 -31.69 6.31
N SER A 188 -1.98 -32.67 7.11
CA SER A 188 -1.14 -33.29 8.15
C SER A 188 0.20 -33.80 7.61
N PRO A 189 1.29 -33.74 8.41
CA PRO A 189 2.10 -34.92 8.69
C PRO A 189 2.38 -35.85 7.53
N THR A 190 1.45 -36.78 7.48
CA THR A 190 1.50 -38.12 6.94
C THR A 190 0.51 -38.30 5.79
N SER A 191 -0.13 -37.21 5.34
CA SER A 191 -1.17 -37.26 4.32
C SER A 191 -0.61 -37.49 2.91
N SER A 192 -1.28 -38.31 2.11
CA SER A 192 -0.90 -38.63 0.71
C SER A 192 -0.98 -37.43 -0.24
N ILE A 193 -1.77 -36.40 0.10
CA ILE A 193 -1.86 -35.14 -0.66
C ILE A 193 -0.75 -34.14 -0.27
N ARG A 194 0.04 -34.45 0.76
CA ARG A 194 1.11 -33.57 1.23
C ARG A 194 2.22 -33.33 0.20
N PRO A 195 2.67 -34.32 -0.60
CA PRO A 195 3.64 -34.08 -1.67
C PRO A 195 3.13 -33.07 -2.72
N PHE A 196 1.84 -33.08 -3.05
CA PHE A 196 1.23 -32.08 -3.92
C PHE A 196 1.25 -30.68 -3.29
N PHE A 197 0.92 -30.57 -2.00
CA PHE A 197 1.04 -29.33 -1.22
C PHE A 197 2.49 -28.88 -0.95
N ASN A 198 3.46 -29.77 -1.12
CA ASN A 198 4.89 -29.52 -0.99
C ASN A 198 5.58 -29.36 -2.37
N TRP A 199 4.86 -29.43 -3.50
CA TRP A 199 5.46 -29.18 -4.80
C TRP A 199 5.85 -27.70 -4.91
N GLU A 200 7.14 -27.43 -5.11
CA GLU A 200 7.76 -26.09 -5.01
C GLU A 200 7.12 -25.03 -5.92
N GLY A 201 6.42 -25.43 -6.98
CA GLY A 201 5.67 -24.53 -7.86
C GLY A 201 4.25 -24.16 -7.40
N ILE A 202 3.69 -24.86 -6.41
CA ILE A 202 2.27 -24.73 -6.02
C ILE A 202 2.10 -24.42 -4.52
N GLN A 203 3.15 -24.42 -3.68
CA GLN A 203 3.03 -24.27 -2.22
C GLN A 203 2.39 -22.93 -1.77
N PRO A 204 1.09 -22.83 -1.48
CA PRO A 204 0.42 -21.53 -1.36
C PRO A 204 0.76 -20.78 -0.06
N HIS A 205 1.16 -21.52 0.97
CA HIS A 205 1.58 -21.01 2.29
C HIS A 205 3.08 -20.64 2.35
N ARG A 206 3.85 -21.06 1.35
CA ARG A 206 5.28 -20.72 1.16
C ARG A 206 5.53 -19.94 -0.12
N PHE A 207 4.45 -19.65 -0.87
CA PHE A 207 4.48 -18.83 -2.07
C PHE A 207 5.29 -17.60 -1.70
N THR A 208 6.35 -17.42 -2.47
CA THR A 208 7.47 -16.52 -2.25
C THR A 208 7.02 -15.06 -2.35
N VAL A 209 5.85 -14.68 -1.85
CA VAL A 209 5.33 -13.31 -1.86
C VAL A 209 5.94 -12.50 -0.72
N GLY A 210 6.45 -13.14 0.34
CA GLY A 210 7.27 -12.44 1.34
C GLY A 210 8.50 -11.78 0.71
N PRO A 211 9.31 -12.51 -0.07
CA PRO A 211 10.38 -11.92 -0.87
C PRO A 211 9.92 -11.26 -2.18
N MET A 212 8.96 -11.80 -2.94
CA MET A 212 8.52 -11.22 -4.24
C MET A 212 7.65 -9.97 -4.09
N GLY A 213 6.94 -9.79 -2.97
CA GLY A 213 6.31 -8.52 -2.60
C GLY A 213 7.36 -7.46 -2.26
N MET A 214 8.47 -7.86 -1.62
CA MET A 214 9.65 -7.00 -1.42
C MET A 214 10.51 -6.84 -2.69
N ALA A 215 10.46 -7.79 -3.62
CA ALA A 215 11.34 -7.92 -4.79
C ALA A 215 10.65 -7.63 -6.13
N LEU A 216 9.41 -7.13 -6.14
CA LEU A 216 8.88 -6.40 -7.31
C LEU A 216 9.59 -5.05 -7.53
N ALA A 217 10.50 -4.67 -6.62
CA ALA A 217 11.51 -3.63 -6.83
C ALA A 217 12.91 -4.17 -7.21
N ASN A 218 13.15 -5.50 -7.19
CA ASN A 218 14.41 -6.11 -7.63
C ASN A 218 14.17 -7.55 -8.09
N VAL A 219 14.07 -7.69 -9.42
CA VAL A 219 13.88 -8.94 -10.14
C VAL A 219 14.89 -10.03 -9.71
N ASN A 220 14.37 -11.25 -9.55
CA ASN A 220 15.06 -12.54 -9.44
C ASN A 220 15.81 -12.88 -8.14
N THR A 221 15.16 -13.60 -7.22
CA THR A 221 15.81 -14.75 -6.56
C THR A 221 14.77 -15.77 -6.06
N PRO A 222 14.78 -17.01 -6.59
CA PRO A 222 14.08 -18.13 -5.96
C PRO A 222 14.79 -18.45 -4.65
N ILE A 223 14.14 -18.24 -3.51
CA ILE A 223 14.65 -18.77 -2.24
C ILE A 223 14.43 -20.28 -2.28
N LYS A 224 15.45 -21.01 -2.75
CA LYS A 224 15.57 -22.45 -2.52
C LYS A 224 15.45 -22.68 -1.02
N ASP A 225 14.72 -23.73 -0.62
CA ASP A 225 14.79 -24.26 0.73
C ASP A 225 16.27 -24.56 1.01
N ALA A 226 16.94 -23.64 1.71
CA ALA A 226 18.26 -23.93 2.20
C ALA A 226 18.09 -25.09 3.19
N PRO A 227 18.88 -26.17 3.06
CA PRO A 227 18.81 -27.28 4.00
C PRO A 227 18.90 -26.72 5.41
N VAL A 228 18.10 -27.29 6.34
CA VAL A 228 18.16 -26.94 7.76
C VAL A 228 19.63 -26.94 8.17
N GLU A 229 20.19 -25.75 8.41
CA GLU A 229 21.63 -25.66 8.66
C GLU A 229 21.99 -26.52 9.87
N ILE A 230 23.12 -27.20 9.77
CA ILE A 230 23.61 -28.13 10.80
C ILE A 230 23.94 -27.33 12.08
N PRO A 231 23.70 -27.85 13.31
CA PRO A 231 23.56 -27.08 14.56
C PRO A 231 24.83 -26.42 15.13
N LYS A 232 25.86 -26.17 14.32
CA LYS A 232 27.21 -25.91 14.84
C LYS A 232 27.40 -24.52 15.47
N ARG A 233 26.52 -23.52 15.23
CA ARG A 233 26.68 -22.15 15.78
C ARG A 233 25.34 -21.45 16.12
N THR A 234 24.73 -21.82 17.24
CA THR A 234 23.55 -21.14 17.82
C THR A 234 23.71 -19.62 17.94
N LYS A 235 24.86 -19.14 18.42
CA LYS A 235 25.14 -17.69 18.56
C LYS A 235 25.10 -16.95 17.22
N ALA A 236 25.63 -17.57 16.15
CA ALA A 236 25.64 -16.96 14.82
C ALA A 236 24.22 -16.79 14.26
N ARG A 237 23.33 -17.75 14.52
CA ARG A 237 21.92 -17.70 14.08
C ARG A 237 21.16 -16.55 14.71
N VAL A 238 21.30 -16.40 16.02
CA VAL A 238 20.68 -15.28 16.74
C VAL A 238 21.28 -13.95 16.27
N ALA A 239 22.60 -13.89 16.06
CA ALA A 239 23.26 -12.69 15.55
C ALA A 239 22.72 -12.25 14.18
N VAL A 240 22.44 -13.17 13.25
CA VAL A 240 21.84 -12.83 11.94
C VAL A 240 20.46 -12.20 12.11
N VAL A 241 19.60 -12.79 12.95
CA VAL A 241 18.25 -12.25 13.19
C VAL A 241 18.31 -10.87 13.87
N VAL A 242 19.20 -10.71 14.85
CA VAL A 242 19.39 -9.42 15.56
C VAL A 242 19.96 -8.36 14.61
N ALA A 243 20.95 -8.71 13.79
CA ALA A 243 21.51 -7.79 12.79
C ALA A 243 20.44 -7.35 11.78
N HIS A 244 19.63 -8.28 11.27
CA HIS A 244 18.49 -7.96 10.40
C HIS A 244 17.51 -7.01 11.10
N LEU A 245 17.18 -7.28 12.36
CA LEU A 245 16.24 -6.44 13.11
C LEU A 245 16.79 -5.02 13.29
N ILE A 246 18.08 -4.86 13.61
CA ILE A 246 18.72 -3.54 13.73
C ILE A 246 18.67 -2.78 12.40
N VAL A 247 19.06 -3.44 11.30
CA VAL A 247 19.07 -2.82 9.96
C VAL A 247 17.66 -2.44 9.52
N SER A 248 16.70 -3.36 9.62
CA SER A 248 15.30 -3.09 9.23
C SER A 248 14.64 -1.99 10.06
N MET A 249 14.91 -1.95 11.36
CA MET A 249 14.43 -0.86 12.22
C MET A 249 15.07 0.47 11.82
N GLY A 250 16.39 0.48 11.58
CA GLY A 250 17.11 1.67 11.14
C GLY A 250 16.58 2.23 9.82
N VAL A 251 16.35 1.38 8.82
CA VAL A 251 15.74 1.77 7.54
C VAL A 251 14.33 2.31 7.76
N THR A 252 13.50 1.63 8.55
CA THR A 252 12.12 2.08 8.84
C THR A 252 12.10 3.45 9.52
N ILE A 253 12.99 3.67 10.49
CA ILE A 253 13.13 4.96 11.19
C ILE A 253 13.59 6.05 10.22
N ALA A 254 14.59 5.78 9.38
CA ALA A 254 15.08 6.75 8.40
C ALA A 254 13.97 7.18 7.43
N PHE A 255 13.21 6.22 6.88
CA PHE A 255 12.05 6.50 6.03
C PHE A 255 10.96 7.27 6.77
N ALA A 256 10.67 6.90 8.03
CA ALA A 256 9.69 7.63 8.83
C ALA A 256 10.11 9.10 9.04
N VAL A 257 11.37 9.36 9.37
CA VAL A 257 11.90 10.72 9.51
C VAL A 257 11.78 11.50 8.20
N MET A 258 12.11 10.89 7.07
CA MET A 258 11.97 11.52 5.75
C MET A 258 10.52 11.88 5.44
N LEU A 259 9.58 10.95 5.67
CA LEU A 259 8.15 11.18 5.41
C LEU A 259 7.55 12.23 6.37
N PHE A 260 7.95 12.25 7.64
CA PHE A 260 7.53 13.28 8.58
C PHE A 260 8.07 14.67 8.21
N LYS A 261 9.33 14.75 7.74
CA LYS A 261 9.88 16.02 7.24
C LYS A 261 9.10 16.52 6.03
N ALA A 262 8.79 15.64 5.07
CA ALA A 262 7.96 15.98 3.93
C ALA A 262 6.54 16.41 4.33
N LEU A 263 5.95 15.74 5.33
CA LEU A 263 4.66 16.12 5.88
C LEU A 263 4.69 17.53 6.49
N TRP A 264 5.76 17.86 7.23
CA TRP A 264 5.91 19.16 7.87
C TRP A 264 6.17 20.30 6.88
N SER A 265 6.92 20.04 5.79
CA SER A 265 7.14 21.03 4.74
C SER A 265 5.89 21.35 3.92
N HIS A 266 4.88 20.47 3.93
CA HIS A 266 3.63 20.63 3.21
C HIS A 266 2.42 20.86 4.13
N SER A 267 2.62 20.91 5.45
CA SER A 267 1.56 21.28 6.40
C SER A 267 1.51 22.82 6.50
N PRO A 268 0.34 23.44 6.32
CA PRO A 268 0.18 24.88 6.54
C PRO A 268 0.45 25.26 8.00
#